data_AF-A0A955GS62-F1
#
_entry.id   AF-A0A955GS62-F1
#
_cell.length_a   1.000
_cell.length_b   1.000
_cell.length_c   1.000
_cell.angle_alpha   90.00
_cell.angle_beta   90.00
_cell.angle_gamma   90.00
#
_symmetry.space_group_name_H-M   'P 1'
#
loop_
_entity.id
_entity.type
_entity.pdbx_description
1 polymer ?
#
loop_
_entity_poly.entity_id
_entity_poly.type
_entity_poly.pdbx_seq_one_letter_code
_entity_poly.pdbx_strand_id
1 'polypeptide(L)'
;LKQEMMEYARAMKFERAQVIKKQIYALEHIQDIALLKHDFEVSHYMTSFRMEAYDIAHMGGEAMVGVMCVYNGVEIDTSEHRVFTIRSVNRSHDTAALAEVIERRLKHTEWAYPDIIVVDGGVAQKRAVERVIREHNIQIPVIAVVKDDKHKARELLGQKKLTERYVREIVALNAESHRFAMKQHTRKRTKNFLK
;
A
#
# COMPACT_ATOMS: atom_id res chain seq x y z
N LEU A 1 10.05 22.52 -16.02
CA LEU A 1 9.57 21.33 -15.28
C LEU A 1 9.68 21.44 -13.76
N LYS A 2 10.84 21.38 -13.09
CA LYS A 2 10.90 21.45 -11.60
C LYS A 2 10.27 22.72 -11.01
N GLN A 3 10.58 23.87 -11.61
CA GLN A 3 9.98 25.16 -11.24
C GLN A 3 8.47 25.19 -11.49
N GLU A 4 8.05 24.67 -12.63
CA GLU A 4 6.65 24.59 -13.06
C GLU A 4 5.81 23.65 -12.17
N MET A 5 6.37 22.51 -11.75
CA MET A 5 5.79 21.62 -10.74
C MET A 5 5.57 22.36 -9.41
N MET A 6 6.58 23.12 -8.95
CA MET A 6 6.47 23.92 -7.73
C MET A 6 5.42 25.02 -7.85
N GLU A 7 5.27 25.64 -9.02
CA GLU A 7 4.23 26.62 -9.28
C GLU A 7 2.83 25.99 -9.22
N TYR A 8 2.62 24.82 -9.83
CA TYR A 8 1.35 24.09 -9.73
C TYR A 8 1.05 23.63 -8.31
N ALA A 9 2.06 23.18 -7.56
CA ALA A 9 1.90 22.80 -6.16
C ALA A 9 1.53 24.00 -5.28
N ARG A 10 2.18 25.16 -5.47
CA ARG A 10 1.86 26.43 -4.79
C ARG A 10 0.46 26.94 -5.13
N ALA A 11 0.02 26.73 -6.37
CA ALA A 11 -1.32 27.06 -6.83
C ALA A 11 -2.39 26.01 -6.46
N MET A 12 -2.05 25.00 -5.65
CA MET A 12 -2.92 23.88 -5.25
C MET A 12 -3.51 23.07 -6.42
N LYS A 13 -2.86 23.10 -7.59
CA LYS A 13 -3.22 22.32 -8.78
C LYS A 13 -2.48 20.98 -8.75
N PHE A 14 -2.81 20.14 -7.76
CA PHE A 14 -2.06 18.93 -7.44
C PHE A 14 -2.01 17.90 -8.58
N GLU A 15 -3.09 17.74 -9.35
CA GLU A 15 -3.09 16.84 -10.52
C GLU A 15 -2.02 17.24 -11.55
N ARG A 16 -1.93 18.54 -11.87
CA ARG A 16 -0.94 19.06 -12.82
C ARG A 16 0.48 18.99 -12.25
N ALA A 17 0.64 19.28 -10.97
CA ALA A 17 1.92 19.12 -10.29
C ALA A 17 2.41 17.66 -10.33
N GLN A 18 1.51 16.69 -10.13
CA GLN A 18 1.82 15.26 -10.21
C GLN A 18 2.23 14.83 -11.62
N VAL A 19 1.54 15.31 -12.66
CA VAL A 19 1.93 15.03 -14.06
C VAL A 19 3.35 15.51 -14.35
N ILE A 20 3.71 16.73 -13.95
CA ILE A 20 5.05 17.28 -14.17
C ILE A 20 6.09 16.56 -13.30
N LYS A 21 5.76 16.18 -12.07
CA LYS A 21 6.63 15.38 -11.20
C LYS A 21 7.00 14.05 -11.87
N LYS A 22 6.02 13.37 -12.46
CA LYS A 22 6.23 12.11 -13.22
C LYS A 22 7.11 12.32 -14.45
N GLN A 23 6.92 13.42 -15.19
CA GLN A 23 7.78 13.76 -16.33
C GLN A 23 9.23 14.00 -15.90
N ILE A 24 9.46 14.73 -14.81
CA ILE A 24 10.81 14.96 -14.28
C ILE A 24 11.46 13.63 -13.91
N TYR A 25 10.73 12.76 -13.22
CA TYR A 25 11.23 11.43 -12.85
C TYR A 25 11.61 10.61 -14.09
N ALA A 26 10.73 10.53 -15.09
CA ALA A 26 11.02 9.80 -16.32
C ALA A 26 12.26 10.34 -17.04
N LEU A 27 12.41 11.66 -17.11
CA LEU A 27 13.57 12.33 -17.72
C LEU A 27 14.89 12.07 -16.95
N GLU A 28 14.83 12.03 -15.61
CA GLU A 28 15.99 11.75 -14.76
C GLU A 28 16.45 10.28 -14.85
N HIS A 29 15.54 9.35 -15.17
CA HIS A 29 15.80 7.91 -15.23
C HIS A 29 15.87 7.38 -16.67
N ILE A 30 16.06 8.25 -17.68
CA ILE A 30 16.13 7.88 -19.12
C ILE A 30 17.15 6.76 -19.42
N GLN A 31 18.29 6.75 -18.73
CA GLN A 31 19.31 5.71 -18.97
C GLN A 31 18.88 4.31 -18.51
N ASP A 32 18.03 4.21 -17.49
CA ASP A 32 17.44 2.95 -17.05
C ASP A 32 16.32 2.47 -17.99
N ILE A 33 15.71 3.41 -18.72
CA ILE A 33 14.56 3.19 -19.63
C ILE A 33 15.02 2.70 -21.01
N ALA A 34 16.17 3.16 -21.52
CA ALA A 34 16.66 2.81 -22.85
C ALA A 34 17.02 1.32 -23.04
N LEU A 35 17.19 0.57 -21.95
CA LEU A 35 17.49 -0.88 -21.95
C LEU A 35 16.24 -1.77 -22.08
N LEU A 36 15.04 -1.21 -21.97
CA LEU A 36 13.79 -1.94 -22.15
C LEU A 36 13.25 -1.67 -23.56
N LYS A 37 13.26 -2.72 -24.38
CA LYS A 37 12.88 -2.69 -25.80
C LYS A 37 11.53 -1.99 -26.03
N HIS A 38 11.62 -0.99 -26.90
CA HIS A 38 10.62 -0.29 -27.68
C HIS A 38 9.22 -0.93 -27.82
N ASP A 39 8.22 -0.05 -27.68
CA ASP A 39 6.85 -0.10 -28.22
C ASP A 39 5.68 -0.61 -27.35
N PHE A 40 5.92 -1.20 -26.16
CA PHE A 40 4.81 -1.61 -25.27
C PHE A 40 4.64 -0.74 -24.00
N GLU A 41 5.65 0.04 -23.59
CA GLU A 41 5.67 0.66 -22.24
C GLU A 41 5.25 2.14 -22.17
N VAL A 42 5.10 2.87 -23.29
CA VAL A 42 4.68 4.30 -23.22
C VAL A 42 3.26 4.44 -22.70
N SER A 43 2.38 3.46 -22.96
CA SER A 43 1.04 3.38 -22.35
C SER A 43 1.12 3.14 -20.84
N HIS A 44 2.08 2.34 -20.38
CA HIS A 44 2.20 1.98 -18.96
C HIS A 44 2.70 3.14 -18.09
N TYR A 45 3.41 4.12 -18.66
CA TYR A 45 3.76 5.37 -17.97
C TYR A 45 2.58 6.34 -17.77
N MET A 46 1.45 6.13 -18.46
CA MET A 46 0.20 6.85 -18.18
C MET A 46 -0.67 6.16 -17.11
N THR A 47 -0.48 4.87 -16.86
CA THR A 47 -1.00 4.18 -15.67
C THR A 47 -0.06 4.44 -14.49
N SER A 48 -0.54 5.15 -13.47
CA SER A 48 0.22 5.32 -12.23
C SER A 48 0.40 3.96 -11.57
N PHE A 49 1.62 3.42 -11.55
CA PHE A 49 1.93 2.23 -10.76
C PHE A 49 1.47 2.46 -9.31
N ARG A 50 0.78 1.49 -8.74
CA ARG A 50 0.18 1.59 -7.41
C ARG A 50 0.49 0.34 -6.60
N MET A 51 1.05 0.54 -5.42
CA MET A 51 1.22 -0.53 -4.43
C MET A 51 0.48 -0.17 -3.16
N GLU A 52 -0.25 -1.12 -2.58
CA GLU A 52 -0.98 -0.93 -1.34
C GLU A 52 -0.47 -1.90 -0.27
N ALA A 53 -0.20 -1.41 0.95
CA ALA A 53 0.14 -2.25 2.10
C ALA A 53 -0.95 -2.26 3.16
N TYR A 54 -1.19 -3.43 3.74
CA TYR A 54 -2.22 -3.66 4.74
C TYR A 54 -1.63 -4.22 6.04
N ASP A 55 -2.10 -3.68 7.16
CA ASP A 55 -1.79 -4.16 8.52
C ASP A 55 -3.05 -4.10 9.41
N ILE A 56 -3.11 -4.94 10.44
CA ILE A 56 -4.20 -5.00 11.42
C ILE A 56 -3.69 -4.51 12.76
N ALA A 57 -4.28 -3.40 13.24
CA ALA A 57 -4.03 -2.89 14.59
C ALA A 57 -5.15 -3.34 15.52
N HIS A 58 -4.77 -4.04 16.59
CA HIS A 58 -5.64 -4.21 17.74
C HIS A 58 -5.80 -2.85 18.43
N MET A 59 -7.00 -2.51 18.89
CA MET A 59 -7.22 -1.32 19.73
C MET A 59 -7.53 -1.81 21.15
N GLY A 60 -7.22 -1.01 22.18
CA GLY A 60 -7.53 -1.40 23.56
C GLY A 60 -9.01 -1.77 23.74
N GLY A 61 -9.27 -2.98 24.26
CA GLY A 61 -10.59 -3.61 24.32
C GLY A 61 -10.75 -4.68 23.23
N GLU A 62 -11.95 -4.77 22.63
CA GLU A 62 -12.30 -5.76 21.58
C GLU A 62 -12.29 -5.16 20.16
N ALA A 63 -12.06 -3.85 20.01
CA ALA A 63 -12.10 -3.20 18.71
C ALA A 63 -10.79 -3.43 17.92
N MET A 64 -10.91 -3.75 16.63
CA MET A 64 -9.77 -3.82 15.71
C MET A 64 -9.93 -2.83 14.56
N VAL A 65 -8.81 -2.38 14.01
CA VAL A 65 -8.80 -1.55 12.80
C VAL A 65 -7.79 -2.11 11.81
N GLY A 66 -8.17 -2.17 10.54
CA GLY A 66 -7.25 -2.36 9.43
C GLY A 66 -6.75 -1.03 8.91
N VAL A 67 -5.48 -0.96 8.54
CA VAL A 67 -4.92 0.21 7.86
C VAL A 67 -4.50 -0.14 6.45
N MET A 68 -4.62 0.83 5.54
CA MET A 68 -4.15 0.76 4.16
C MET A 68 -3.22 1.93 3.92
N CYS A 69 -1.99 1.63 3.50
CA CYS A 69 -0.99 2.60 3.07
C CYS A 69 -0.74 2.46 1.57
N VAL A 70 -0.39 3.56 0.92
CA VAL A 70 -0.35 3.63 -0.55
C VAL A 70 1.01 4.14 -1.00
N TYR A 71 1.56 3.49 -2.02
CA TYR A 71 2.69 3.98 -2.82
C TYR A 71 2.21 4.22 -4.25
N ASN A 72 2.44 5.41 -4.77
CA ASN A 72 1.88 5.88 -6.06
C ASN A 72 2.82 5.73 -7.27
N GLY A 73 3.88 4.92 -7.12
CA GLY A 73 4.91 4.75 -8.15
C GLY A 73 6.09 5.70 -8.02
N VAL A 74 5.98 6.70 -7.14
CA VAL A 74 7.06 7.65 -6.86
C VAL A 74 7.35 7.70 -5.37
N GLU A 75 6.32 7.84 -4.54
CA GLU A 75 6.46 7.97 -3.09
C GLU A 75 5.28 7.34 -2.35
N ILE A 76 5.42 7.24 -1.02
CA ILE A 76 4.33 6.88 -0.13
C ILE A 76 3.35 8.06 -0.06
N ASP A 77 2.14 7.83 -0.54
CA ASP A 77 1.08 8.84 -0.60
C ASP A 77 0.19 8.78 0.65
N THR A 78 0.56 9.59 1.64
CA THR A 78 -0.18 9.66 2.90
C THR A 78 -1.61 10.19 2.77
N SER A 79 -1.94 10.91 1.69
CA SER A 79 -3.28 11.44 1.44
C SER A 79 -4.28 10.33 1.05
N GLU A 80 -3.74 9.24 0.51
CA GLU A 80 -4.50 8.07 0.09
C GLU A 80 -4.58 6.97 1.15
N HIS A 81 -3.94 7.15 2.30
CA HIS A 81 -4.07 6.21 3.40
C HIS A 81 -5.53 6.10 3.88
N ARG A 82 -5.94 4.89 4.27
CA ARG A 82 -7.30 4.63 4.77
C ARG A 82 -7.23 3.81 6.05
N VAL A 83 -8.28 3.94 6.86
CA VAL A 83 -8.48 3.16 8.08
C VAL A 83 -9.86 2.51 8.01
N PHE A 84 -9.91 1.21 8.24
CA PHE A 84 -11.12 0.40 8.22
C PHE A 84 -11.41 -0.08 9.64
N THR A 85 -12.54 0.32 10.22
CA THR A 85 -13.00 -0.29 11.47
C THR A 85 -13.53 -1.69 11.19
N ILE A 86 -12.95 -2.70 11.84
CA ILE A 86 -13.36 -4.11 11.71
C ILE A 86 -14.68 -4.31 12.46
N ARG A 87 -15.63 -5.02 11.85
CA ARG A 87 -16.97 -5.21 12.41
C ARG A 87 -17.31 -6.67 12.70
N SER A 88 -16.68 -7.60 11.99
CA SER A 88 -17.13 -9.00 11.93
C SER A 88 -16.45 -9.95 12.91
N VAL A 89 -15.40 -9.53 13.63
CA VAL A 89 -14.52 -10.44 14.39
C VAL A 89 -14.45 -10.06 15.86
N ASN A 90 -14.92 -10.96 16.74
CA ASN A 90 -14.96 -10.77 18.20
C ASN A 90 -13.71 -11.28 18.96
N ARG A 91 -12.71 -11.87 18.28
CA ARG A 91 -11.40 -12.18 18.92
C ARG A 91 -10.35 -12.65 17.90
N SER A 92 -9.11 -12.16 18.06
CA SER A 92 -7.80 -12.69 17.60
C SER A 92 -7.68 -13.38 16.23
N HIS A 93 -8.50 -13.03 15.24
CA HIS A 93 -8.37 -13.56 13.89
C HIS A 93 -7.93 -12.48 12.90
N ASP A 94 -6.64 -12.14 12.93
CA ASP A 94 -6.02 -11.16 12.02
C ASP A 94 -6.26 -11.50 10.54
N THR A 95 -6.28 -12.79 10.20
CA THR A 95 -6.56 -13.24 8.82
C THR A 95 -7.99 -12.97 8.38
N ALA A 96 -8.97 -13.11 9.28
CA ALA A 96 -10.37 -12.81 9.00
C ALA A 96 -10.61 -11.30 8.92
N ALA A 97 -9.98 -10.53 9.84
CA ALA A 97 -10.01 -9.08 9.81
C ALA A 97 -9.40 -8.53 8.51
N LEU A 98 -8.25 -9.07 8.10
CA LEU A 98 -7.60 -8.70 6.84
C LEU A 98 -8.48 -9.04 5.63
N ALA A 99 -9.14 -10.20 5.62
CA ALA A 99 -10.08 -10.56 4.58
C ALA A 99 -11.25 -9.57 4.49
N GLU A 100 -11.84 -9.15 5.61
CA GLU A 100 -12.91 -8.13 5.64
C GLU A 100 -12.43 -6.80 5.04
N VAL A 101 -11.22 -6.36 5.38
CA VAL A 101 -10.63 -5.12 4.88
C VAL A 101 -10.47 -5.17 3.37
N ILE A 102 -9.90 -6.26 2.85
CA ILE A 102 -9.69 -6.42 1.41
C ILE A 102 -11.04 -6.51 0.68
N GLU A 103 -12.00 -7.26 1.20
CA GLU A 103 -13.33 -7.35 0.58
C GLU A 103 -13.99 -5.97 0.48
N ARG A 104 -13.92 -5.18 1.56
CA ARG A 104 -14.46 -3.81 1.56
C ARG A 104 -13.68 -2.88 0.64
N ARG A 105 -12.36 -3.00 0.60
CA ARG A 105 -11.51 -2.24 -0.32
C ARG A 105 -11.87 -2.51 -1.77
N LEU A 106 -12.08 -3.77 -2.16
CA LEU A 106 -12.36 -4.15 -3.55
C LEU A 106 -13.74 -3.67 -4.02
N LYS A 107 -14.66 -3.38 -3.09
CA LYS A 107 -15.96 -2.75 -3.38
C LYS A 107 -15.86 -1.25 -3.71
N HIS A 108 -14.76 -0.59 -3.34
CA HIS A 108 -14.49 0.81 -3.71
C HIS A 108 -13.94 0.90 -5.14
N THR A 109 -14.86 0.90 -6.12
CA THR A 109 -14.54 0.99 -7.56
C THR A 109 -14.00 2.36 -7.98
N GLU A 110 -14.24 3.40 -7.16
CA GLU A 110 -13.72 4.75 -7.36
C GLU A 110 -12.22 4.88 -7.04
N TRP A 111 -11.63 3.89 -6.37
CA TRP A 111 -10.19 3.86 -6.09
C TRP A 111 -9.49 2.95 -7.10
N ALA A 112 -8.46 3.47 -7.76
CA ALA A 112 -7.63 2.69 -8.68
C ALA A 112 -7.15 1.39 -8.02
N TYR A 113 -7.23 0.28 -8.75
CA TYR A 113 -6.72 -1.00 -8.25
C TYR A 113 -5.20 -0.93 -8.10
N PRO A 114 -4.64 -1.56 -7.06
CA PRO A 114 -3.19 -1.69 -6.94
C PRO A 114 -2.65 -2.72 -7.93
N ASP A 115 -1.46 -2.45 -8.45
CA ASP A 115 -0.65 -3.42 -9.19
C ASP A 115 -0.03 -4.47 -8.26
N ILE A 116 0.19 -4.12 -6.98
CA ILE A 116 0.75 -5.01 -5.96
C ILE A 116 0.07 -4.77 -4.62
N ILE A 117 -0.35 -5.85 -3.96
CA ILE A 117 -0.78 -5.81 -2.55
C ILE A 117 0.32 -6.38 -1.68
N VAL A 118 0.70 -5.62 -0.66
CA VAL A 118 1.65 -6.00 0.39
C VAL A 118 0.86 -6.26 1.67
N VAL A 119 1.13 -7.38 2.34
CA VAL A 119 0.50 -7.70 3.64
C VAL A 119 1.56 -7.83 4.71
N ASP A 120 1.27 -7.27 5.88
CA ASP A 120 2.07 -7.53 7.08
C ASP A 120 1.70 -8.89 7.67
N GLY A 121 2.65 -9.82 7.69
CA GLY A 121 2.44 -11.18 8.18
C GLY A 121 2.85 -12.27 7.21
N GLY A 122 2.62 -13.52 7.63
CA GLY A 122 3.12 -14.70 6.94
C GLY A 122 2.17 -15.28 5.89
N VAL A 123 2.38 -16.57 5.61
CA VAL A 123 1.64 -17.34 4.57
C VAL A 123 0.12 -17.31 4.81
N ALA A 124 -0.34 -17.32 6.06
CA ALA A 124 -1.76 -17.35 6.38
C ALA A 124 -2.47 -16.05 5.93
N GLN A 125 -1.86 -14.90 6.20
CA GLN A 125 -2.36 -13.58 5.77
C GLN A 125 -2.36 -13.47 4.25
N LYS A 126 -1.26 -13.86 3.60
CA LYS A 126 -1.16 -13.90 2.13
C LYS A 126 -2.28 -14.72 1.51
N ARG A 127 -2.49 -15.96 1.97
CA ARG A 127 -3.54 -16.85 1.46
C ARG A 127 -4.94 -16.31 1.69
N ALA A 128 -5.18 -15.64 2.82
CA ALA A 128 -6.48 -15.02 3.10
C ALA A 128 -6.80 -13.92 2.08
N VAL A 129 -5.83 -13.06 1.77
CA VAL A 129 -5.98 -12.00 0.76
C VAL A 129 -6.11 -12.57 -0.65
N GLU A 130 -5.25 -13.52 -1.04
CA GLU A 130 -5.32 -14.19 -2.35
C GLU A 130 -6.67 -14.86 -2.58
N ARG A 131 -7.28 -15.43 -1.53
CA ARG A 131 -8.62 -16.01 -1.60
C ARG A 131 -9.67 -14.95 -1.95
N VAL A 132 -9.69 -13.83 -1.23
CA VAL A 132 -10.65 -12.74 -1.46
C VAL A 132 -10.49 -12.14 -2.86
N ILE A 133 -9.25 -11.92 -3.30
CA ILE A 133 -8.96 -11.42 -4.66
C ILE A 133 -9.52 -12.38 -5.72
N ARG A 134 -9.30 -13.70 -5.53
CA ARG A 134 -9.80 -14.74 -6.44
C ARG A 134 -11.32 -14.79 -6.48
N GLU A 135 -11.99 -14.67 -5.33
CA GLU A 135 -13.46 -14.61 -5.23
C GLU A 135 -14.05 -13.43 -6.01
N HIS A 136 -13.29 -12.33 -6.16
CA HIS A 136 -13.68 -11.16 -6.96
C HIS A 136 -13.22 -11.24 -8.43
N ASN A 137 -12.63 -12.35 -8.86
CA ASN A 137 -12.08 -12.55 -10.21
C ASN A 137 -11.04 -11.49 -10.63
N ILE A 138 -10.29 -10.97 -9.67
CA ILE A 138 -9.24 -9.97 -9.90
C ILE A 138 -7.87 -10.66 -9.95
N GLN A 139 -6.92 -10.11 -10.70
CA GLN A 139 -5.55 -10.62 -10.79
C GLN A 139 -4.57 -9.59 -10.25
N ILE A 140 -4.39 -9.58 -8.93
CA ILE A 140 -3.40 -8.71 -8.27
C ILE A 140 -2.41 -9.60 -7.50
N PRO A 141 -1.09 -9.47 -7.75
CA PRO A 141 -0.08 -10.19 -7.00
C PRO A 141 -0.06 -9.74 -5.53
N VAL A 142 0.02 -10.72 -4.63
CA VAL A 142 0.14 -10.50 -3.18
C VAL A 142 1.54 -10.85 -2.72
N ILE A 143 2.15 -9.94 -1.96
CA ILE A 143 3.46 -10.10 -1.34
C ILE A 143 3.28 -10.04 0.18
N ALA A 144 3.75 -11.07 0.89
CA ALA A 144 3.80 -11.07 2.35
C ALA A 144 5.21 -10.70 2.83
N VAL A 145 5.28 -9.80 3.81
CA VAL A 145 6.53 -9.46 4.48
C VAL A 145 6.61 -10.25 5.78
N VAL A 146 7.50 -11.25 5.81
CA VAL A 146 7.76 -12.05 7.01
C VAL A 146 8.82 -11.35 7.84
N LYS A 147 8.48 -11.00 9.08
CA LYS A 147 9.39 -10.35 10.03
C LYS A 147 10.17 -11.41 10.84
N ASP A 148 11.40 -11.10 11.22
CA ASP A 148 12.15 -11.84 12.25
C ASP A 148 11.68 -11.48 13.66
N ASP A 149 12.22 -12.16 14.68
CA ASP A 149 11.90 -11.90 16.10
C ASP A 149 12.26 -10.47 16.55
N LYS A 150 13.10 -9.77 15.76
CA LYS A 150 13.48 -8.37 15.97
C LYS A 150 12.62 -7.39 15.15
N HIS A 151 11.51 -7.86 14.58
CA HIS A 151 10.57 -7.09 13.76
C HIS A 151 11.16 -6.51 12.47
N LYS A 152 12.28 -7.05 11.97
CA LYS A 152 12.87 -6.67 10.68
C LYS A 152 12.38 -7.61 9.59
N ALA A 153 12.17 -7.08 8.38
CA ALA A 153 11.83 -7.90 7.21
C ALA A 153 12.93 -8.95 6.97
N ARG A 154 12.58 -10.22 7.11
CA ARG A 154 13.47 -11.38 6.91
C ARG A 154 13.30 -11.95 5.51
N GLU A 155 12.06 -12.05 5.06
CA GLU A 155 11.72 -12.72 3.81
C GLU A 155 10.49 -12.08 3.15
N LEU A 156 10.51 -11.98 1.82
CA LEU A 156 9.37 -11.56 1.01
C LEU A 156 8.78 -12.78 0.31
N LEU A 157 7.53 -13.12 0.64
CA LEU A 157 6.82 -14.25 0.06
C LEU A 157 5.90 -13.76 -1.07
N GLY A 158 6.17 -14.15 -2.30
CA GLY A 158 5.37 -13.71 -3.46
C GLY A 158 6.01 -14.07 -4.79
N GLN A 159 5.63 -13.35 -5.84
CA GLN A 159 6.25 -13.50 -7.15
C GLN A 159 7.69 -12.94 -7.13
N LYS A 160 8.68 -13.80 -7.39
CA LYS A 160 10.11 -13.45 -7.30
C LYS A 160 10.51 -12.20 -8.07
N LYS A 161 10.03 -12.08 -9.31
CA LYS A 161 10.32 -10.92 -10.17
C LYS A 161 9.90 -9.59 -9.52
N LEU A 162 8.79 -9.58 -8.79
CA LEU A 162 8.29 -8.38 -8.12
C LEU A 162 9.03 -8.12 -6.81
N THR A 163 9.30 -9.16 -6.02
CA THR A 163 10.03 -9.03 -4.75
C THR A 163 11.47 -8.58 -4.97
N GLU A 164 12.11 -9.01 -6.07
CA GLU A 164 13.47 -8.59 -6.44
C GLU A 164 13.49 -7.14 -6.99
N ARG A 165 12.50 -6.79 -7.83
CA ARG A 165 12.43 -5.47 -8.47
C ARG A 165 12.06 -4.36 -7.50
N TYR A 166 11.12 -4.61 -6.59
CA TYR A 166 10.51 -3.59 -5.72
C TYR A 166 10.83 -3.80 -4.23
N VAL A 167 11.97 -4.45 -3.93
CA VAL A 167 12.34 -4.82 -2.55
C VAL A 167 12.31 -3.63 -1.60
N ARG A 168 12.79 -2.46 -2.04
CA ARG A 168 12.92 -1.27 -1.18
C ARG A 168 11.55 -0.67 -0.91
N GLU A 169 10.72 -0.56 -1.93
CA GLU A 169 9.37 0.00 -1.90
C GLU A 169 8.45 -0.88 -1.05
N ILE A 170 8.50 -2.21 -1.22
CA ILE A 170 7.73 -3.17 -0.43
C ILE A 170 8.07 -3.05 1.06
N VAL A 171 9.37 -3.04 1.40
CA VAL A 171 9.82 -2.95 2.79
C VAL A 171 9.47 -1.60 3.40
N ALA A 172 9.68 -0.51 2.67
CA ALA A 172 9.35 0.83 3.15
C ALA A 172 7.83 1.01 3.36
N LEU A 173 7.00 0.52 2.43
CA LEU A 173 5.56 0.63 2.53
C LEU A 173 4.99 -0.26 3.65
N ASN A 174 5.54 -1.46 3.87
CA ASN A 174 5.18 -2.30 5.01
C ASN A 174 5.59 -1.68 6.36
N ALA A 175 6.76 -1.05 6.44
CA ALA A 175 7.17 -0.31 7.63
C ALA A 175 6.23 0.87 7.91
N GLU A 176 5.76 1.56 6.86
CA GLU A 176 4.78 2.63 6.98
C GLU A 176 3.41 2.12 7.44
N SER A 177 2.90 1.01 6.89
CA SER A 177 1.62 0.44 7.33
C SER A 177 1.68 0.07 8.81
N HIS A 178 2.80 -0.52 9.26
CA HIS A 178 3.02 -0.83 10.66
C HIS A 178 3.07 0.42 11.54
N ARG A 179 3.82 1.45 11.14
CA ARG A 179 3.85 2.74 11.85
C ARG A 179 2.46 3.36 11.94
N PHE A 180 1.70 3.31 10.85
CA PHE A 180 0.36 3.90 10.79
C PHE A 180 -0.63 3.13 11.67
N ALA A 181 -0.56 1.79 11.69
CA ALA A 181 -1.28 0.92 12.61
C ALA A 181 -1.00 1.28 14.09
N MET A 182 0.28 1.36 14.48
CA MET A 182 0.68 1.75 15.84
C MET A 182 0.15 3.13 16.25
N LYS A 183 0.13 4.10 15.32
CA LYS A 183 -0.42 5.43 15.55
C LYS A 183 -1.92 5.40 15.87
N GLN A 184 -2.68 4.51 15.23
CA GLN A 184 -4.10 4.35 15.55
C GLN A 184 -4.31 3.78 16.94
N HIS A 185 -3.50 2.78 17.34
CA HIS A 185 -3.54 2.22 18.70
C HIS A 185 -3.34 3.31 19.78
N THR A 186 -2.37 4.22 19.60
CA THR A 186 -2.05 5.27 20.58
C THR A 186 -3.12 6.37 20.67
N ARG A 187 -3.70 6.80 19.54
CA ARG A 187 -4.66 7.94 19.50
C ARG A 187 -5.91 7.76 20.36
N LYS A 188 -6.36 6.53 20.63
CA LYS A 188 -7.54 6.29 21.50
C LYS A 188 -7.21 6.27 23.00
N ARG A 189 -5.96 6.00 23.40
CA ARG A 189 -5.56 6.06 24.82
C ARG A 189 -5.69 7.49 25.36
N THR A 190 -5.25 8.48 24.59
CA THR A 190 -5.39 9.90 24.97
C THR A 190 -6.85 10.35 25.01
N LYS A 191 -7.70 9.81 24.14
CA LYS A 191 -9.14 10.19 24.08
C LYS A 191 -9.96 9.58 25.23
N ASN A 192 -9.55 8.43 25.76
CA ASN A 192 -10.18 7.84 26.95
C ASN A 192 -9.67 8.42 28.27
N PHE A 193 -8.55 9.17 28.27
CA PHE A 193 -8.03 9.83 29.47
C PHE A 193 -8.61 11.25 29.69
N LEU A 194 -9.35 11.77 28.71
CA LEU A 194 -10.00 13.09 28.72
C LEU A 194 -11.52 13.01 28.90
N LYS A 195 -12.02 11.92 29.51
CA LYS A 195 -13.43 11.77 29.90
C LYS A 195 -13.54 11.55 31.39
#